data_AF-A0A9E2TQ01-F1
#
_entry.id   AF-A0A9E2TQ01-F1
#
_cell.length_a   1.000
_cell.length_b   1.000
_cell.length_c   1.000
_cell.angle_alpha   90.00
_cell.angle_beta   90.00
_cell.angle_gamma   90.00
#
_symmetry.space_group_name_H-M   'P 1'
#
loop_
_entity.id
_entity.type
_entity.pdbx_description
1 polymer ?
#
loop_
_entity_poly.entity_id
_entity_poly.type
_entity_poly.pdbx_seq_one_letter_code
_entity_poly.pdbx_strand_id
1 'polypeptide(L)'
;MLALVVWVALPGHAQVVGEEAELDRLSAKAEEALANEDAEGAAMSAGRAALMAAQLSKRHPEGSTRQLWQATEHLYRSQEHGYRAMALFRRAGGELPASAGVCGSLQLANLELRHAQDRLTSPSLADTEQPLPPRLQPLRQTVEDWSIFLDSMQADFRCSS
;
A
#
# COMPACT_ATOMS: atom_id res chain seq x y z
N MET A 1 33.73 -42.77 15.80
CA MET A 1 33.67 -41.38 15.29
C MET A 1 32.21 -41.03 15.04
N LEU A 2 31.58 -40.24 15.92
CA LEU A 2 30.24 -39.70 15.68
C LEU A 2 30.39 -38.36 14.94
N ALA A 3 29.89 -38.30 13.71
CA ALA A 3 29.82 -37.06 12.94
C ALA A 3 28.58 -36.27 13.39
N LEU A 4 28.82 -35.15 14.09
CA LEU A 4 27.78 -34.20 14.45
C LEU A 4 27.46 -33.34 13.21
N VAL A 5 26.34 -33.62 12.55
CA VAL A 5 25.83 -32.77 11.46
C VAL A 5 25.15 -31.56 12.09
N VAL A 6 25.85 -30.43 12.13
CA VAL A 6 25.27 -29.14 12.48
C VAL A 6 24.43 -28.67 11.28
N TRP A 7 23.12 -28.76 11.41
CA TRP A 7 22.18 -28.12 10.49
C TRP A 7 22.20 -26.62 10.77
N VAL A 8 22.91 -25.86 9.92
CA VAL A 8 22.78 -24.40 9.90
C VAL A 8 21.45 -24.08 9.23
N ALA A 9 20.41 -23.85 10.03
CA ALA A 9 19.17 -23.27 9.54
C ALA A 9 19.47 -21.82 9.11
N LEU A 10 19.39 -21.52 7.81
CA LEU A 10 19.42 -20.16 7.27
C LEU A 10 18.05 -19.50 7.58
N PRO A 11 17.91 -18.62 8.60
CA PRO A 11 16.58 -18.19 9.05
C PRO A 11 16.01 -17.03 8.20
N GLY A 12 16.80 -16.43 7.30
CA GLY A 12 16.44 -15.15 6.68
C GLY A 12 15.50 -15.24 5.47
N HIS A 13 15.75 -16.17 4.54
CA HIS A 13 15.03 -16.18 3.26
C HIS A 13 13.58 -16.67 3.37
N ALA A 14 13.32 -17.69 4.21
CA ALA A 14 11.97 -18.20 4.40
C ALA A 14 11.04 -17.18 5.09
N GLN A 15 11.59 -16.35 5.99
CA GLN A 15 10.82 -15.33 6.70
C GLN A 15 10.42 -14.16 5.80
N VAL A 16 11.26 -13.76 4.84
CA VAL A 16 10.93 -12.69 3.87
C VAL A 16 9.88 -13.17 2.86
N VAL A 17 10.03 -14.39 2.33
CA VAL A 17 9.04 -14.99 1.42
C VAL A 17 7.66 -15.10 2.10
N GLY A 18 7.61 -15.43 3.39
CA GLY A 18 6.36 -15.48 4.14
C GLY A 18 5.69 -14.11 4.33
N GLU A 19 6.47 -13.04 4.50
CA GLU A 19 5.95 -11.68 4.66
C GLU A 19 5.44 -11.09 3.37
N GLU A 20 6.16 -11.30 2.26
CA GLU A 20 5.69 -10.91 0.94
C GLU A 20 4.38 -11.64 0.58
N ALA A 21 4.27 -12.93 0.91
CA ALA A 21 3.03 -13.67 0.70
C ALA A 21 1.88 -13.18 1.60
N GLU A 22 2.16 -12.81 2.86
CA GLU A 22 1.14 -12.21 3.72
C GLU A 22 0.72 -10.82 3.21
N LEU A 23 1.64 -10.03 2.63
CA LEU A 23 1.31 -8.77 1.97
C LEU A 23 0.36 -8.98 0.79
N ASP A 24 0.64 -9.96 -0.07
CA ASP A 24 -0.24 -10.28 -1.21
C ASP A 24 -1.61 -10.75 -0.72
N ARG A 25 -1.67 -11.57 0.35
CA ARG A 25 -2.92 -12.00 0.99
C ARG A 25 -3.72 -10.82 1.56
N LEU A 26 -3.02 -9.85 2.14
CA LEU A 26 -3.61 -8.63 2.69
C LEU A 26 -4.24 -7.77 1.60
N SER A 27 -3.55 -7.61 0.47
CA SER A 27 -4.06 -6.90 -0.71
C SER A 27 -5.32 -7.56 -1.25
N ALA A 28 -5.26 -8.87 -1.50
CA ALA A 28 -6.40 -9.64 -1.99
C ALA A 28 -7.61 -9.55 -1.04
N LYS A 29 -7.36 -9.57 0.27
CA LYS A 29 -8.44 -9.40 1.26
C LYS A 29 -9.05 -8.00 1.25
N ALA A 30 -8.26 -6.96 0.97
CA ALA A 30 -8.80 -5.61 0.83
C ALA A 30 -9.72 -5.50 -0.40
N GLU A 31 -9.29 -6.06 -1.52
CA GLU A 31 -10.07 -6.13 -2.77
C GLU A 31 -11.35 -6.94 -2.61
N GLU A 32 -11.27 -8.12 -1.97
CA GLU A 32 -12.43 -8.96 -1.67
C GLU A 32 -13.43 -8.23 -0.77
N ALA A 33 -12.96 -7.53 0.28
CA ALA A 33 -13.84 -6.75 1.14
C ALA A 33 -14.53 -5.63 0.36
N LEU A 34 -13.80 -4.91 -0.50
CA LEU A 34 -14.38 -3.87 -1.34
C LEU A 34 -15.43 -4.43 -2.31
N ALA A 35 -15.16 -5.58 -2.94
CA ALA A 35 -16.09 -6.27 -3.83
C ALA A 35 -17.38 -6.71 -3.11
N ASN A 36 -17.29 -7.00 -1.82
CA ASN A 36 -18.42 -7.30 -0.94
C ASN A 36 -19.06 -6.05 -0.32
N GLU A 37 -18.78 -4.87 -0.87
CA GLU A 37 -19.25 -3.56 -0.40
C GLU A 37 -18.82 -3.20 1.04
N ASP A 38 -17.85 -3.89 1.61
CA ASP A 38 -17.29 -3.66 2.93
C ASP A 38 -16.04 -2.75 2.85
N ALA A 39 -16.29 -1.46 2.67
CA ALA A 39 -15.23 -0.45 2.63
C ALA A 39 -14.44 -0.34 3.94
N GLU A 40 -15.06 -0.62 5.09
CA GLU A 40 -14.35 -0.61 6.37
C GLU A 40 -13.40 -1.81 6.49
N GLY A 41 -13.85 -3.01 6.09
CA GLY A 41 -13.02 -4.21 5.96
C GLY A 41 -11.86 -4.06 4.99
N ALA A 42 -12.10 -3.35 3.87
CA ALA A 42 -11.07 -3.00 2.90
C ALA A 42 -10.03 -2.06 3.54
N ALA A 43 -10.45 -1.00 4.22
CA ALA A 43 -9.57 -0.07 4.93
C ALA A 43 -8.70 -0.79 5.98
N MET A 44 -9.30 -1.66 6.80
CA MET A 44 -8.56 -2.44 7.81
C MET A 44 -7.51 -3.36 7.19
N SER A 45 -7.81 -3.97 6.04
CA SER A 45 -6.87 -4.86 5.35
C SER A 45 -5.75 -4.09 4.67
N ALA A 46 -6.06 -2.96 4.01
CA ALA A 46 -5.06 -2.05 3.46
C ALA A 46 -4.12 -1.48 4.54
N GLY A 47 -4.65 -1.05 5.69
CA GLY A 47 -3.82 -0.56 6.80
C GLY A 47 -2.86 -1.63 7.34
N ARG A 48 -3.29 -2.90 7.40
CA ARG A 48 -2.41 -4.03 7.73
C ARG A 48 -1.35 -4.29 6.63
N ALA A 49 -1.73 -4.17 5.36
CA ALA A 49 -0.81 -4.25 4.24
C ALA A 49 0.29 -3.18 4.32
N ALA A 50 -0.09 -1.94 4.65
CA ALA A 50 0.86 -0.85 4.85
C ALA A 50 1.87 -1.17 5.96
N LEU A 51 1.42 -1.69 7.11
CA LEU A 51 2.31 -2.11 8.21
C LEU A 51 3.27 -3.23 7.79
N MET A 52 2.79 -4.19 6.99
CA MET A 52 3.63 -5.27 6.47
C MET A 52 4.68 -4.74 5.48
N ALA A 53 4.30 -3.83 4.56
CA ALA A 53 5.23 -3.17 3.66
C ALA A 53 6.28 -2.34 4.43
N ALA A 54 5.88 -1.64 5.49
CA ALA A 54 6.80 -0.93 6.37
C ALA A 54 7.81 -1.88 7.03
N GLN A 55 7.37 -3.06 7.46
CA GLN A 55 8.22 -4.11 8.02
C GLN A 55 9.20 -4.67 6.99
N LEU A 56 8.74 -4.96 5.77
CA LEU A 56 9.59 -5.37 4.66
C LEU A 56 10.65 -4.31 4.34
N SER A 57 10.29 -3.02 4.34
CA SER A 57 11.26 -1.94 4.12
C SER A 57 12.38 -1.93 5.17
N LYS A 58 12.10 -2.29 6.42
CA LYS A 58 13.10 -2.36 7.50
C LYS A 58 14.04 -3.55 7.33
N ARG A 59 13.61 -4.62 6.66
CA ARG A 59 14.45 -5.80 6.36
C ARG A 59 15.40 -5.58 5.20
N HIS A 60 15.12 -4.58 4.36
CA HIS A 60 16.00 -4.14 3.29
C HIS A 60 16.56 -2.76 3.64
N PRO A 61 17.71 -2.68 4.35
CA PRO A 61 18.18 -1.41 4.89
C PRO A 61 18.63 -0.40 3.82
N GLU A 62 18.97 -0.83 2.61
CA GLU A 62 19.49 0.03 1.55
C GLU A 62 18.99 -0.38 0.15
N GLY A 63 19.10 0.56 -0.79
CA GLY A 63 18.87 0.33 -2.22
C GLY A 63 17.42 0.38 -2.69
N SER A 64 17.27 0.03 -3.96
CA SER A 64 16.01 0.05 -4.73
C SER A 64 14.88 -0.75 -4.06
N THR A 65 15.18 -1.89 -3.43
CA THR A 65 14.19 -2.73 -2.74
C THR A 65 13.60 -2.04 -1.50
N ARG A 66 14.41 -1.31 -0.72
CA ARG A 66 13.90 -0.53 0.41
C ARG A 66 12.89 0.51 -0.07
N GLN A 67 13.29 1.23 -1.12
CA GLN A 67 12.50 2.31 -1.68
C GLN A 67 11.20 1.80 -2.29
N LEU A 68 11.24 0.63 -2.95
CA LEU A 68 10.03 -0.06 -3.41
C LEU A 68 9.08 -0.33 -2.25
N TRP A 69 9.55 -0.90 -1.15
CA TRP A 69 8.68 -1.21 -0.01
C TRP A 69 8.13 0.03 0.71
N GLN A 70 8.89 1.12 0.74
CA GLN A 70 8.39 2.41 1.23
C GLN A 70 7.30 2.99 0.32
N ALA A 71 7.48 2.90 -1.00
CA ALA A 71 6.43 3.29 -1.94
C ALA A 71 5.17 2.43 -1.77
N THR A 72 5.34 1.11 -1.59
CA THR A 72 4.24 0.18 -1.32
C THR A 72 3.52 0.49 -0.01
N GLU A 73 4.24 0.85 1.05
CA GLU A 73 3.65 1.29 2.33
C GLU A 73 2.74 2.51 2.11
N HIS A 74 3.26 3.55 1.47
CA HIS A 74 2.53 4.78 1.19
C HIS A 74 1.31 4.54 0.29
N LEU A 75 1.43 3.67 -0.73
CA LEU A 75 0.28 3.26 -1.54
C LEU A 75 -0.80 2.64 -0.65
N TYR A 76 -0.48 1.64 0.18
CA TYR A 76 -1.50 1.01 1.02
C TYR A 76 -2.09 1.95 2.09
N ARG A 77 -1.34 2.94 2.58
CA ARG A 77 -1.89 4.02 3.43
C ARG A 77 -2.87 4.90 2.66
N SER A 78 -2.55 5.23 1.41
CA SER A 78 -3.46 5.93 0.53
C SER A 78 -4.79 5.15 0.35
N GLN A 79 -4.70 3.85 0.09
CA GLN A 79 -5.87 2.97 -0.03
C GLN A 79 -6.68 2.88 1.27
N GLU A 80 -6.01 2.73 2.42
CA GLU A 80 -6.66 2.74 3.74
C GLU A 80 -7.53 4.00 3.91
N HIS A 81 -6.97 5.18 3.61
CA HIS A 81 -7.66 6.45 3.74
C HIS A 81 -8.78 6.62 2.70
N GLY A 82 -8.58 6.18 1.46
CA GLY A 82 -9.60 6.18 0.42
C GLY A 82 -10.80 5.31 0.78
N TYR A 83 -10.56 4.07 1.21
CA TYR A 83 -11.60 3.17 1.67
C TYR A 83 -12.32 3.69 2.93
N ARG A 84 -11.58 4.27 3.87
CA ARG A 84 -12.19 4.93 5.04
C ARG A 84 -13.09 6.09 4.62
N ALA A 85 -12.70 6.89 3.62
CA ALA A 85 -13.56 7.94 3.09
C ALA A 85 -14.87 7.37 2.52
N MET A 86 -14.81 6.26 1.77
CA MET A 86 -16.00 5.55 1.26
C MET A 86 -16.90 5.07 2.40
N ALA A 87 -16.31 4.43 3.42
CA ALA A 87 -17.05 3.92 4.58
C ALA A 87 -17.76 5.05 5.34
N LEU A 88 -17.06 6.16 5.58
CA LEU A 88 -17.62 7.36 6.22
C LEU A 88 -18.76 7.97 5.39
N PHE A 89 -18.58 8.08 4.08
CA PHE A 89 -19.59 8.65 3.18
C PHE A 89 -20.87 7.80 3.17
N ARG A 90 -20.72 6.47 3.06
CA ARG A 90 -21.84 5.52 3.12
C ARG A 90 -22.56 5.58 4.48
N ARG A 91 -21.81 5.63 5.58
CA ARG A 91 -22.38 5.76 6.94
C ARG A 91 -23.19 7.05 7.10
N ALA A 92 -22.76 8.13 6.44
CA ALA A 92 -23.46 9.41 6.43
C ALA A 92 -24.66 9.45 5.45
N GLY A 93 -25.04 8.33 4.83
CA GLY A 93 -26.16 8.27 3.90
C GLY A 93 -25.85 8.77 2.48
N GLY A 94 -24.59 9.05 2.16
CA GLY A 94 -24.18 9.53 0.84
C GLY A 94 -24.60 10.98 0.53
N GLU A 95 -24.81 11.80 1.56
CA GLU A 95 -25.19 13.20 1.39
C GLU A 95 -24.06 14.05 0.79
N LEU A 96 -24.44 14.92 -0.16
CA LEU A 96 -23.52 15.83 -0.83
C LEU A 96 -23.81 17.30 -0.44
N PRO A 97 -22.77 18.14 -0.24
CA PRO A 97 -21.34 17.79 -0.26
C PRO A 97 -20.98 16.86 0.91
N ALA A 98 -19.96 16.02 0.72
CA ALA A 98 -19.54 15.11 1.76
C ALA A 98 -19.05 15.85 3.02
N SER A 99 -19.15 15.19 4.16
CA SER A 99 -18.71 15.77 5.44
C SER A 99 -17.20 16.07 5.46
N ALA A 100 -16.79 16.99 6.35
CA ALA A 100 -15.38 17.31 6.56
C ALA A 100 -14.51 16.07 6.89
N GLY A 101 -15.07 15.05 7.56
CA GLY A 101 -14.35 13.81 7.86
C GLY A 101 -14.09 12.94 6.62
N VAL A 102 -15.02 12.92 5.67
CA VAL A 102 -14.86 12.23 4.38
C VAL A 102 -13.78 12.95 3.57
N CYS A 103 -13.89 14.26 3.41
CA CYS A 103 -12.94 15.04 2.63
C CYS A 103 -11.54 15.08 3.26
N GLY A 104 -11.44 15.14 4.59
CA GLY A 104 -10.16 15.02 5.30
C GLY A 104 -9.51 13.65 5.09
N SER A 105 -10.30 12.57 5.04
CA SER A 105 -9.78 11.24 4.72
C SER A 105 -9.26 11.17 3.28
N LEU A 106 -9.96 11.76 2.30
CA LEU A 106 -9.45 11.85 0.92
C LEU A 106 -8.19 12.70 0.80
N GLN A 107 -8.06 13.76 1.58
CA GLN A 107 -6.84 14.58 1.61
C GLN A 107 -5.64 13.78 2.11
N LEU A 108 -5.81 12.98 3.17
CA LEU A 108 -4.79 12.06 3.65
C LEU A 108 -4.45 10.99 2.60
N ALA A 109 -5.46 10.43 1.92
CA ALA A 109 -5.23 9.47 0.84
C ALA A 109 -4.36 10.04 -0.28
N ASN A 110 -4.59 11.29 -0.65
CA ASN A 110 -3.81 11.99 -1.68
C ASN A 110 -2.39 12.32 -1.22
N LEU A 111 -2.23 12.72 0.04
CA LEU A 111 -0.90 12.97 0.62
C LEU A 111 -0.03 11.71 0.54
N GLU A 112 -0.58 10.58 0.98
CA GLU A 112 0.13 9.29 0.97
C GLU A 112 0.40 8.82 -0.47
N LEU A 113 -0.52 9.04 -1.41
CA LEU A 113 -0.30 8.69 -2.81
C LEU A 113 0.87 9.50 -3.42
N ARG A 114 0.95 10.80 -3.11
CA ARG A 114 2.09 11.64 -3.54
C ARG A 114 3.40 11.12 -2.95
N HIS A 115 3.41 10.73 -1.67
CA HIS A 115 4.59 10.09 -1.08
C HIS A 115 4.98 8.79 -1.80
N ALA A 116 4.03 7.97 -2.23
CA ALA A 116 4.31 6.79 -3.04
C ALA A 116 4.94 7.19 -4.40
N GLN A 117 4.37 8.19 -5.09
CA GLN A 117 4.87 8.71 -6.36
C GLN A 117 6.32 9.24 -6.23
N ASP A 118 6.58 10.10 -5.24
CA ASP A 118 7.89 10.68 -4.98
C ASP A 118 8.96 9.59 -4.76
N ARG A 119 8.59 8.52 -4.06
CA ARG A 119 9.47 7.38 -3.83
C ARG A 119 9.75 6.61 -5.12
N LEU A 120 8.78 6.47 -6.02
CA LEU A 120 8.91 5.74 -7.29
C LEU A 120 9.69 6.49 -8.37
N THR A 121 9.79 7.81 -8.26
CA THR A 121 10.56 8.70 -9.14
C THR A 121 11.97 9.00 -8.64
N SER A 122 12.34 8.49 -7.46
CA SER A 122 13.62 8.77 -6.83
C SER A 122 14.81 8.12 -7.57
N PRO A 123 16.00 8.76 -7.56
CA PRO A 123 17.18 8.28 -8.27
C PRO A 123 17.62 6.86 -7.91
N SER A 124 17.38 6.38 -6.68
CA SER A 124 17.81 5.02 -6.28
C SER A 124 17.05 3.90 -7.01
N LEU A 125 15.89 4.20 -7.60
CA LEU A 125 15.17 3.30 -8.51
C LEU A 125 15.54 3.52 -9.99
N ALA A 126 16.31 4.55 -10.30
CA ALA A 126 16.80 4.88 -11.64
C ALA A 126 18.25 4.42 -11.87
N ASP A 127 18.98 4.03 -10.81
CA ASP A 127 20.36 3.54 -10.93
C ASP A 127 20.42 2.22 -11.71
N THR A 128 21.13 2.28 -12.84
CA THR A 128 21.20 1.26 -13.90
C THR A 128 22.05 0.03 -13.56
N GLU A 129 22.72 0.00 -12.41
CA GLU A 129 23.61 -1.12 -12.04
C GLU A 129 22.89 -2.29 -11.36
N GLN A 130 21.70 -2.06 -10.77
CA GLN A 130 20.91 -3.12 -10.16
C GLN A 130 19.71 -3.50 -11.03
N PRO A 131 19.41 -4.80 -11.19
CA PRO A 131 18.17 -5.24 -11.82
C PRO A 131 16.97 -4.60 -11.10
N LEU A 132 16.06 -4.01 -11.86
CA LEU A 132 14.84 -3.42 -11.31
C LEU A 132 14.01 -4.50 -10.61
N PRO A 133 13.40 -4.20 -9.44
CA PRO A 133 12.53 -5.15 -8.76
C PRO A 133 11.34 -5.54 -9.66
N PRO A 134 10.95 -6.83 -9.70
CA PRO A 134 9.86 -7.30 -10.57
C PRO A 134 8.50 -6.66 -10.26
N ARG A 135 8.29 -6.24 -9.01
CA ARG A 135 7.07 -5.56 -8.54
C ARG A 135 7.00 -4.07 -8.89
N LEU A 136 8.06 -3.47 -9.44
CA LEU A 136 8.12 -2.02 -9.66
C LEU A 136 7.08 -1.53 -10.67
N GLN A 137 6.97 -2.18 -11.84
CA GLN A 137 6.02 -1.76 -12.87
C GLN A 137 4.56 -1.97 -12.46
N PRO A 138 4.17 -3.13 -11.89
CA PRO A 138 2.84 -3.29 -11.31
C PRO A 138 2.51 -2.21 -10.27
N LEU A 139 3.46 -1.88 -9.39
CA LEU A 139 3.26 -0.86 -8.36
C LEU A 139 3.05 0.54 -8.95
N ARG A 140 3.81 0.91 -9.98
CA ARG A 140 3.62 2.18 -10.70
C ARG A 140 2.23 2.26 -11.31
N GLN A 141 1.80 1.20 -11.99
CA GLN A 141 0.46 1.14 -12.56
C GLN A 141 -0.62 1.33 -11.48
N THR A 142 -0.50 0.62 -10.35
CA THR A 142 -1.47 0.75 -9.25
C THR A 142 -1.49 2.17 -8.66
N VAL A 143 -0.33 2.83 -8.53
CA VAL A 143 -0.26 4.23 -8.08
C VAL A 143 -0.96 5.18 -9.05
N GLU A 144 -0.80 4.97 -10.36
CA GLU A 144 -1.48 5.76 -11.39
C GLU A 144 -3.00 5.54 -11.37
N ASP A 145 -3.43 4.28 -11.31
CA ASP A 145 -4.86 3.92 -11.24
C ASP A 145 -5.51 4.55 -9.99
N TRP A 146 -4.81 4.53 -8.86
CA TRP A 146 -5.27 5.15 -7.62
C TRP A 146 -5.32 6.67 -7.68
N SER A 147 -4.45 7.31 -8.46
CA SER A 147 -4.51 8.77 -8.68
C SER A 147 -5.83 9.13 -9.36
N ILE A 148 -6.16 8.43 -10.44
CA ILE A 148 -7.41 8.63 -11.19
C ILE A 148 -8.61 8.36 -10.29
N PHE A 149 -8.55 7.27 -9.52
CA PHE A 149 -9.64 6.90 -8.62
C PHE A 149 -9.88 7.96 -7.52
N LEU A 150 -8.83 8.45 -6.86
CA LEU A 150 -8.96 9.46 -5.81
C LEU A 150 -9.43 10.82 -6.35
N ASP A 151 -8.98 11.20 -7.55
CA ASP A 151 -9.45 12.42 -8.21
C ASP A 151 -10.95 12.32 -8.53
N SER A 152 -11.41 11.16 -9.04
CA SER A 152 -12.84 10.91 -9.25
C SER A 152 -13.61 11.01 -7.93
N MET A 153 -13.12 10.36 -6.86
CA MET A 153 -13.77 10.40 -5.56
C MET A 153 -13.89 11.83 -4.99
N GLN A 154 -12.85 12.65 -5.11
CA GLN A 154 -12.91 14.04 -4.66
C GLN A 154 -14.01 14.82 -5.39
N ALA A 155 -14.10 14.64 -6.71
CA ALA A 155 -15.13 15.27 -7.54
C ALA A 155 -16.53 14.78 -7.18
N ASP A 156 -16.72 13.46 -7.08
CA ASP A 156 -17.99 12.81 -6.77
C ASP A 156 -18.50 13.21 -5.38
N PHE A 157 -17.60 13.27 -4.40
CA PHE A 157 -17.92 13.65 -3.02
C PHE A 157 -18.00 15.17 -2.82
N ARG A 158 -17.70 15.95 -3.86
CA ARG A 158 -17.69 17.42 -3.85
C ARG A 158 -16.81 18.00 -2.74
N CYS A 159 -15.64 17.39 -2.54
CA CYS A 159 -14.65 17.93 -1.63
C CYS A 159 -13.99 19.15 -2.28
N SER A 160 -14.02 20.29 -1.60
CA SER A 160 -13.29 21.48 -2.05
C SER A 160 -11.78 21.22 -1.96
N SER A 161 -11.07 21.49 -3.05
CA SER A 161 -9.61 21.44 -3.15
C SER A 161 -8.90 22.41 -2.21
#